data_AF-A0A2H0MIL0-F1
#
_entry.id   AF-A0A2H0MIL0-F1
#
_cell.length_a   1.000
_cell.length_b   1.000
_cell.length_c   1.000
_cell.angle_alpha   90.00
_cell.angle_beta   90.00
_cell.angle_gamma   90.00
#
_symmetry.space_group_name_H-M   'P 1'
#
loop_
_entity.id
_entity.type
_entity.pdbx_description
1 polymer ?
#
loop_
_entity_poly.entity_id
_entity_poly.type
_entity_poly.pdbx_seq_one_letter_code
_entity_poly.pdbx_strand_id
1 'polypeptide(L)'
;MPALKVIVAVLFFIFIASLAVKNMNAVELTYYDYKLQTHSFHLPLMVVILVPFVLGIFSAWFLGAVSRLRLRTEFRRHSRTIQSLQEELDRLKGPSVSSEIIPENPNHS
;
A
#
# COMPACT_ATOMS: atom_id res chain seq x y z
N MET A 1 20.79 8.11 -0.26
CA MET A 1 20.78 9.58 -0.38
C MET A 1 19.51 10.01 -1.10
N PRO A 2 18.57 10.71 -0.44
CA PRO A 2 17.27 11.06 -1.02
C PRO A 2 17.39 11.90 -2.31
N ALA A 3 18.42 12.75 -2.41
CA ALA A 3 18.68 13.58 -3.59
C ALA A 3 18.93 12.77 -4.88
N LEU A 4 19.71 11.68 -4.82
CA LEU A 4 19.96 10.83 -5.98
C LEU A 4 18.67 10.19 -6.52
N LYS A 5 17.76 9.80 -5.63
CA LYS A 5 16.46 9.23 -5.99
C LYS A 5 15.58 10.25 -6.71
N VAL A 6 15.64 11.52 -6.31
CA VAL A 6 14.94 12.62 -6.98
C VAL A 6 15.53 12.89 -8.36
N ILE A 7 16.87 12.96 -8.48
CA ILE A 7 17.55 13.19 -9.76
C ILE A 7 17.21 12.09 -10.78
N VAL A 8 17.30 10.82 -10.36
CA VAL A 8 16.94 9.69 -11.23
C VAL A 8 15.47 9.74 -11.64
N ALA A 9 14.56 10.11 -10.72
CA ALA A 9 13.15 10.25 -11.04
C ALA A 9 12.90 11.38 -12.06
N VAL A 10 13.56 12.54 -11.91
CA VAL A 10 13.44 13.66 -12.86
C VAL A 10 13.94 13.25 -14.24
N LEU A 11 15.11 12.60 -14.34
CA LEU A 11 15.64 12.12 -15.61
C LEU A 11 14.70 11.10 -16.27
N PHE A 12 14.10 10.22 -15.49
CA PHE A 12 13.12 9.26 -15.97
C PHE A 12 11.86 9.93 -16.51
N PHE A 13 11.34 10.97 -15.82
CA PHE A 13 10.20 11.74 -16.32
C PHE A 13 10.52 12.49 -17.62
N ILE A 14 11.72 13.10 -17.72
CA ILE A 14 12.17 13.75 -18.96
C ILE A 14 12.26 12.75 -20.11
N PHE A 15 12.77 11.55 -19.85
CA PHE A 15 12.85 10.48 -20.85
C PHE A 15 11.45 10.08 -21.35
N ILE A 16 10.50 9.85 -20.44
CA ILE A 16 9.10 9.54 -20.80
C ILE A 16 8.49 10.70 -21.61
N ALA A 17 8.68 11.95 -21.18
CA ALA A 17 8.16 13.12 -21.89
C ALA A 17 8.75 13.26 -23.30
N SER A 18 10.06 13.01 -23.46
CA SER A 18 10.72 13.03 -24.76
C SER A 18 10.17 11.95 -25.69
N LEU A 19 9.97 10.73 -25.17
CA LEU A 19 9.29 9.69 -25.93
C LEU A 19 7.86 10.11 -26.27
N ALA A 20 7.14 10.77 -25.35
CA ALA A 20 5.77 11.22 -25.56
C ALA A 20 5.68 12.17 -26.77
N VAL A 21 6.56 13.18 -26.79
CA VAL A 21 6.63 14.17 -27.87
C VAL A 21 7.06 13.52 -29.20
N LYS A 22 8.05 12.63 -29.18
CA LYS A 22 8.52 11.95 -30.41
C LYS A 22 7.51 10.95 -30.98
N ASN A 23 6.68 10.37 -30.13
CA ASN A 23 5.64 9.41 -30.53
C ASN A 23 4.25 10.08 -30.56
N MET A 24 4.20 11.36 -30.93
CA MET A 24 2.96 12.08 -31.28
C MET A 24 2.38 11.66 -32.63
N ASN A 25 3.02 10.72 -33.34
CA ASN A 25 2.49 10.13 -34.56
C ASN A 25 1.09 9.58 -34.30
N ALA A 26 0.14 10.02 -35.12
CA ALA A 26 -1.25 9.61 -35.03
C ALA A 26 -1.39 8.15 -35.46
N VAL A 27 -2.05 7.36 -34.63
CA VAL A 27 -2.49 6.01 -34.95
C VAL A 27 -4.00 6.05 -35.11
N GLU A 28 -4.48 5.41 -36.16
CA GLU A 28 -5.91 5.27 -36.41
C GLU A 28 -6.48 4.21 -35.47
N LEU A 29 -7.35 4.64 -34.56
CA LEU A 29 -8.14 3.76 -33.71
C LEU A 29 -9.53 3.63 -34.31
N THR A 30 -9.84 2.45 -34.84
CA THR A 30 -11.19 2.10 -35.26
C THR A 30 -11.94 1.50 -34.08
N TYR A 31 -13.01 2.16 -33.65
CA TYR A 31 -13.91 1.66 -32.62
C TYR A 31 -15.31 1.45 -33.18
N TYR A 32 -16.00 0.42 -32.72
CA TYR A 32 -17.39 0.18 -33.06
C TYR A 32 -18.28 0.91 -32.05
N ASP A 33 -19.10 1.84 -32.53
CA ASP A 33 -20.11 2.47 -31.69
C ASP A 33 -21.26 1.47 -31.36
N TYR A 34 -22.15 1.83 -30.43
CA TYR A 34 -23.33 1.04 -30.05
C TYR A 34 -24.26 0.74 -31.23
N LYS A 35 -24.17 1.51 -32.32
CA LYS A 35 -24.89 1.27 -33.59
C LYS A 35 -24.11 0.44 -34.61
N LEU A 36 -23.00 -0.21 -34.22
CA LEU A 36 -22.11 -1.01 -35.07
C LEU A 36 -21.50 -0.21 -36.24
N GLN A 37 -21.46 1.12 -36.13
CA GLN A 37 -20.77 1.96 -37.08
C GLN A 37 -19.32 2.13 -36.65
N THR A 38 -18.39 1.96 -37.59
CA THR A 38 -16.96 2.16 -37.37
C THR A 38 -16.65 3.64 -37.32
N HIS A 39 -16.15 4.11 -36.18
CA HIS A 39 -15.61 5.45 -36.04
C HIS A 39 -14.09 5.37 -35.93
N SER A 40 -13.39 6.11 -36.81
CA SER A 40 -11.94 6.21 -36.80
C SER A 40 -11.51 7.49 -36.09
N PHE A 41 -10.86 7.36 -34.94
CA PHE A 41 -10.23 8.46 -34.23
C PHE A 41 -8.72 8.43 -34.43
N HIS A 42 -8.14 9.59 -34.74
CA HIS A 42 -6.69 9.73 -34.85
C HIS A 42 -6.16 10.15 -33.47
N LEU A 43 -5.59 9.20 -32.74
CA LEU A 43 -5.01 9.44 -31.43
C LEU A 43 -3.50 9.22 -31.49
N PRO A 44 -2.69 10.08 -30.84
CA PRO A 44 -1.26 9.82 -30.72
C PRO A 44 -1.00 8.46 -30.07
N LEU A 45 -0.07 7.67 -30.62
CA LEU A 45 0.29 6.34 -30.11
C LEU A 45 0.56 6.35 -28.59
N MET A 46 1.17 7.43 -28.12
CA MET A 46 1.47 7.62 -26.71
C MET A 46 0.24 7.64 -25.80
N VAL A 47 -0.89 8.19 -26.24
CA VAL A 47 -2.14 8.15 -25.45
C VAL A 47 -2.63 6.72 -25.31
N VAL A 48 -2.58 5.95 -26.41
CA VAL A 48 -3.05 4.55 -26.46
C VAL A 48 -2.25 3.65 -25.53
N ILE A 49 -0.95 3.91 -25.35
CA ILE A 49 -0.07 3.14 -24.45
C ILE A 49 -0.13 3.67 -23.02
N LEU A 50 -0.13 4.98 -22.84
CA LEU A 50 -0.04 5.60 -21.52
C LEU A 50 -1.31 5.38 -20.68
N VAL A 51 -2.49 5.46 -21.30
CA VAL A 51 -3.78 5.27 -20.61
C VAL A 51 -3.86 3.89 -19.91
N PRO A 52 -3.68 2.74 -20.60
CA PRO A 52 -3.73 1.43 -19.94
C PRO A 52 -2.57 1.24 -18.95
N PHE A 53 -1.39 1.81 -19.21
CA PHE A 53 -0.27 1.75 -18.28
C PHE A 53 -0.58 2.46 -16.96
N VAL A 54 -1.11 3.68 -17.02
CA VAL A 54 -1.53 4.46 -15.84
C VAL A 54 -2.68 3.74 -15.13
N LEU A 55 -3.66 3.20 -15.86
CA LEU A 55 -4.74 2.40 -15.27
C LEU A 55 -4.20 1.19 -14.52
N GLY A 56 -3.21 0.50 -15.08
CA GLY A 56 -2.56 -0.65 -14.43
C GLY A 56 -1.87 -0.27 -13.13
N ILE A 57 -1.08 0.81 -13.15
CA ILE A 57 -0.43 1.33 -11.94
C ILE A 57 -1.47 1.79 -10.90
N PHE A 58 -2.49 2.51 -11.33
CA PHE A 58 -3.55 3.01 -10.46
C PHE A 58 -4.32 1.84 -9.81
N SER A 59 -4.62 0.80 -10.58
CA SER A 59 -5.26 -0.42 -10.08
C SER A 59 -4.38 -1.15 -9.07
N ALA A 60 -3.09 -1.35 -9.37
CA ALA A 60 -2.14 -1.97 -8.44
C ALA A 60 -1.99 -1.15 -7.15
N TRP A 61 -1.93 0.18 -7.26
CA TRP A 61 -1.89 1.09 -6.13
C TRP A 61 -3.16 1.00 -5.28
N PHE A 62 -4.34 0.96 -5.91
CA PHE A 62 -5.62 0.82 -5.23
C PHE A 62 -5.73 -0.52 -4.49
N LEU A 63 -5.37 -1.63 -5.13
CA LEU A 63 -5.34 -2.96 -4.49
C LEU A 63 -4.36 -2.99 -3.32
N GLY A 64 -3.17 -2.40 -3.48
CA GLY A 64 -2.16 -2.28 -2.42
C GLY A 64 -2.60 -1.36 -1.27
N ALA A 65 -3.36 -0.31 -1.55
CA ALA A 65 -3.94 0.56 -0.54
C ALA A 65 -5.02 -0.19 0.26
N VAL A 66 -5.93 -0.89 -0.42
CA VAL A 66 -6.99 -1.69 0.20
C VAL A 66 -6.40 -2.82 1.06
N SER A 67 -5.36 -3.51 0.61
CA SER A 67 -4.70 -4.56 1.40
C SER A 67 -4.09 -4.01 2.68
N ARG A 68 -3.40 -2.85 2.62
CA ARG A 68 -2.87 -2.17 3.81
C ARG A 68 -3.97 -1.74 4.79
N LEU A 69 -5.13 -1.32 4.30
CA LEU A 69 -6.28 -1.00 5.15
C LEU A 69 -6.83 -2.24 5.86
N ARG A 70 -6.96 -3.37 5.15
CA ARG A 70 -7.37 -4.66 5.74
C ARG A 70 -6.38 -5.14 6.81
N LEU A 71 -5.08 -5.02 6.54
CA LEU A 71 -4.04 -5.36 7.52
C LEU A 71 -4.12 -4.49 8.78
N ARG A 72 -4.39 -3.18 8.65
CA ARG A 72 -4.59 -2.29 9.80
C ARG A 72 -5.82 -2.65 10.64
N THR A 73 -6.91 -3.08 10.00
CA THR A 73 -8.11 -3.52 10.73
C THR A 73 -7.88 -4.83 11.49
N GLU A 74 -7.16 -5.80 10.90
CA GLU A 74 -6.80 -7.04 11.59
C GLU A 74 -5.84 -6.77 12.75
N PHE A 75 -4.84 -5.90 12.57
CA PHE A 75 -3.92 -5.52 13.64
C PHE A 75 -4.66 -4.94 14.86
N ARG A 76 -5.71 -4.16 14.63
CA ARG A 76 -6.55 -3.59 15.71
C ARG A 76 -7.43 -4.65 16.39
N ARG A 77 -7.83 -5.71 15.69
CA ARG A 77 -8.52 -6.86 16.28
C ARG A 77 -7.57 -7.69 17.16
N HIS A 78 -6.42 -8.06 16.63
CA HIS A 78 -5.40 -8.81 17.36
C HIS A 78 -4.94 -8.08 18.64
N SER A 79 -4.75 -6.75 18.57
CA SER A 79 -4.35 -5.97 19.76
C SER A 79 -5.43 -5.92 20.84
N ARG A 80 -6.72 -5.94 20.48
CA ARG A 80 -7.82 -6.01 21.45
C ARG A 80 -7.94 -7.39 22.08
N THR A 81 -7.71 -8.44 21.30
CA THR A 81 -7.69 -9.82 21.80
C THR A 81 -6.53 -10.04 22.77
N ILE A 82 -5.34 -9.52 22.48
CA ILE A 82 -4.21 -9.58 23.43
C ILE A 82 -4.59 -8.89 24.74
N GLN A 83 -5.18 -7.70 24.67
CA GLN A 83 -5.57 -6.94 25.85
C GLN A 83 -6.64 -7.65 26.69
N SER A 84 -7.64 -8.28 26.06
CA SER A 84 -8.66 -9.05 26.77
C SER A 84 -8.11 -10.32 27.40
N LEU A 85 -7.20 -11.03 26.72
CA LEU A 85 -6.52 -12.19 27.31
C LEU A 85 -5.61 -11.78 28.48
N GLN A 86 -4.98 -10.61 28.42
CA GLN A 86 -4.18 -10.06 29.52
C GLN A 86 -5.06 -9.76 30.74
N GLU A 87 -6.21 -9.11 30.53
CA GLU A 87 -7.19 -8.81 31.59
C GLU A 87 -7.80 -10.09 32.21
N GLU A 88 -8.04 -11.12 31.41
CA GLU A 88 -8.50 -12.42 31.91
C GLU A 88 -7.41 -13.11 32.74
N LEU A 89 -6.16 -13.10 32.29
CA LEU A 89 -5.04 -13.62 33.08
C LEU A 89 -4.88 -12.86 34.40
N ASP A 90 -4.97 -11.54 34.41
CA ASP A 90 -4.87 -10.73 35.64
C ASP A 90 -6.08 -10.97 36.57
N ARG A 91 -7.29 -11.16 36.02
CA ARG A 91 -8.47 -11.55 36.80
C ARG A 91 -8.36 -12.94 37.41
N LEU A 92 -7.85 -13.92 36.66
CA LEU A 92 -7.64 -15.28 37.16
C LEU A 92 -6.47 -15.35 38.15
N LYS A 93 -5.46 -14.47 37.99
CA LYS A 93 -4.31 -14.43 38.89
C LYS A 93 -4.68 -13.92 40.28
N GLY A 94 -5.72 -13.08 40.39
CA GLY A 94 -6.19 -12.53 41.68
C GLY A 94 -5.08 -11.78 42.44
N PRO A 95 -5.37 -11.15 43.59
CA PRO A 95 -4.36 -10.41 44.34
C PRO A 95 -3.33 -11.30 45.08
N SER A 96 -3.18 -12.59 44.74
CA SER A 96 -2.41 -13.56 45.52
C SER A 96 -0.95 -13.77 45.12
N VAL A 97 -0.40 -13.00 44.16
CA VAL A 97 1.04 -13.03 43.83
C VAL A 97 1.70 -11.66 44.06
N SER A 98 1.37 -10.98 45.16
CA SER A 98 2.14 -9.82 45.64
C SER A 98 2.71 -10.00 47.05
N SER A 99 2.55 -11.17 47.65
CA SER A 99 3.08 -11.45 48.99
C SER A 99 3.77 -12.81 49.02
N GLU A 100 4.88 -12.94 48.30
CA GLU A 100 5.99 -13.72 48.81
C GLU A 100 7.06 -12.72 49.26
N ILE A 101 6.75 -12.09 50.39
CA ILE A 101 7.74 -11.47 51.26
C ILE A 101 8.54 -12.63 51.82
N ILE A 102 9.73 -12.89 51.28
CA ILE A 102 10.71 -13.79 51.90
C ILE A 102 11.13 -13.12 53.21
N PRO A 103 10.82 -13.69 54.39
CA PRO A 103 11.23 -13.11 55.65
C PRO A 103 12.72 -13.41 55.90
N GLU A 104 13.42 -12.35 56.28
CA GLU A 104 14.58 -12.27 57.18
C GLU A 104 15.29 -13.59 57.57
N ASN A 105 16.55 -13.75 57.16
CA ASN A 105 17.47 -14.72 57.75
C ASN A 105 18.41 -14.01 58.75
N PRO A 106 18.34 -14.32 60.06
CA PRO A 106 19.22 -13.77 61.07
C PRO A 106 20.53 -14.55 61.16
N ASN A 107 21.62 -13.81 61.43
CA ASN A 107 22.95 -14.26 61.86
C ASN A 107 23.85 -14.95 60.81
N HIS A 108 24.95 -14.26 60.49
CA HIS A 108 26.25 -14.92 60.51
C HIS A 108 27.30 -13.96 61.10
N SER A 109 27.97 -14.46 62.14
CA SER A 109 28.98 -13.85 63.00
C SER A 109 30.26 -13.45 62.28
#